data_AF-A0A8K0DLZ1-F1
#
_entry.id   AF-A0A8K0DLZ1-F1
#
_cell.length_a   1.000
_cell.length_b   1.000
_cell.length_c   1.000
_cell.angle_alpha   90.00
_cell.angle_beta   90.00
_cell.angle_gamma   90.00
#
_symmetry.space_group_name_H-M   'P 1'
#
loop_
_entity.id
_entity.type
_entity.pdbx_description
1 polymer ?
#
loop_
_entity_poly.entity_id
_entity_poly.type
_entity_poly.pdbx_seq_one_letter_code
_entity_poly.pdbx_strand_id
1 'polypeptide(L)'
;MDIDRLSVDELDYELTIRGIDCQANVGDERKLLRARIRIEPMLLSVHLTFFERIDELRTARGVSDSNLFNTAIELFRGDALIWYRSIRDTVNSWAELVRELLKAFLPCDCEQNIWEEVRHRSQGDHESVSVYIAVMENLFRRLPSIPIELTRRDIIRRNLLPYLHSQPAFEGTTTICRLTQLCKAIEDAHIRASKFKAPPTDFRPALESDFVYR
;
A
#
# COMPACT_ATOMS: atom_id res chain seq x y z
N MET A 1 -3.40 5.13 -22.55
CA MET A 1 -3.09 4.34 -23.76
C MET A 1 -4.40 3.85 -24.36
N ASP A 2 -4.65 4.07 -25.65
CA ASP A 2 -5.89 3.62 -26.32
C ASP A 2 -5.67 2.19 -26.87
N ILE A 3 -6.03 1.20 -26.04
CA ILE A 3 -5.77 -0.23 -26.28
C ILE A 3 -6.50 -0.74 -27.54
N ASP A 4 -7.59 -0.08 -27.95
CA ASP A 4 -8.34 -0.46 -29.16
C ASP A 4 -7.63 -0.09 -30.46
N ARG A 5 -6.65 0.81 -30.39
CA ARG A 5 -5.85 1.26 -31.53
C ARG A 5 -4.52 0.52 -31.69
N LEU A 6 -4.13 -0.30 -30.70
CA LEU A 6 -2.91 -1.09 -30.79
C LEU A 6 -3.05 -2.17 -31.87
N SER A 7 -2.03 -2.24 -32.71
CA SER A 7 -1.81 -3.34 -33.66
C SER A 7 -1.46 -4.64 -32.93
N VAL A 8 -1.48 -5.76 -33.65
CA VAL A 8 -1.18 -7.08 -33.08
C VAL A 8 0.26 -7.13 -32.55
N ASP A 9 1.22 -6.59 -33.31
CA ASP A 9 2.63 -6.57 -32.91
C ASP A 9 2.85 -5.68 -31.68
N GLU A 10 2.12 -4.57 -31.55
CA GLU A 10 2.17 -3.71 -30.37
C GLU A 10 1.52 -4.38 -29.15
N LEU A 11 0.44 -5.15 -29.33
CA LEU A 11 -0.18 -5.91 -28.24
C LEU A 11 0.75 -7.01 -27.74
N ASP A 12 1.38 -7.76 -28.64
CA ASP A 12 2.32 -8.83 -28.31
C ASP A 12 3.56 -8.27 -27.60
N TYR A 13 4.08 -7.13 -28.08
CA TYR A 13 5.13 -6.39 -27.40
C TYR A 13 4.72 -5.98 -25.98
N GLU A 14 3.56 -5.33 -25.82
CA GLU A 14 3.08 -4.84 -24.52
C GLU A 14 2.77 -5.99 -23.53
N LEU A 15 2.34 -7.16 -24.01
CA LEU A 15 2.12 -8.35 -23.18
C LEU A 15 3.44 -9.02 -22.80
N THR A 16 4.38 -9.11 -23.73
CA THR A 16 5.70 -9.69 -23.52
C THR A 16 6.51 -8.91 -22.49
N ILE A 17 6.56 -7.57 -22.59
CA ILE A 17 7.26 -6.74 -21.59
C ILE A 17 6.61 -6.83 -20.20
N ARG A 18 5.32 -7.17 -20.14
CA ARG A 18 4.57 -7.39 -18.89
C ARG A 18 4.61 -8.84 -18.41
N GLY A 19 5.39 -9.71 -19.06
CA GLY A 19 5.61 -11.10 -18.69
C GLY A 19 4.38 -11.99 -18.85
N ILE A 20 3.46 -11.60 -19.74
CA ILE A 20 2.25 -12.36 -20.04
C ILE A 20 2.50 -13.12 -21.34
N ASP A 21 2.71 -14.43 -21.24
CA ASP A 21 2.79 -15.31 -22.40
C ASP A 21 1.36 -15.72 -22.79
N CYS A 22 0.87 -15.13 -23.88
CA CYS A 22 -0.53 -15.23 -24.29
C CYS A 22 -0.58 -15.51 -25.78
N GLN A 23 -0.85 -16.76 -26.17
CA GLN A 23 -1.20 -17.12 -27.55
C GLN A 23 -2.72 -17.13 -27.72
N ALA A 24 -3.38 -16.02 -27.39
CA ALA A 24 -4.83 -15.88 -27.52
C ALA A 24 -5.20 -15.01 -28.74
N ASN A 25 -6.49 -14.79 -28.96
CA ASN A 25 -6.91 -13.83 -29.98
C ASN A 25 -6.69 -12.39 -29.50
N VAL A 26 -6.61 -11.45 -30.44
CA VAL A 26 -6.43 -10.00 -30.19
C VAL A 26 -7.45 -9.43 -29.19
N GLY A 27 -8.66 -9.98 -29.13
CA GLY A 27 -9.69 -9.56 -28.18
C GLY A 27 -9.35 -9.93 -26.73
N ASP A 28 -8.82 -11.12 -26.51
CA ASP A 28 -8.37 -11.62 -25.21
C ASP A 28 -7.09 -10.92 -24.77
N GLU A 29 -6.14 -10.70 -25.69
CA GLU A 29 -4.94 -9.88 -25.46
C GLU A 29 -5.29 -8.47 -24.99
N ARG A 30 -6.21 -7.80 -25.69
CA ARG A 30 -6.71 -6.46 -25.29
C ARG A 30 -7.41 -6.50 -23.94
N LYS A 31 -8.16 -7.57 -23.63
CA LYS A 31 -8.85 -7.73 -22.35
C LYS A 31 -7.85 -7.96 -21.21
N LEU A 32 -6.81 -8.76 -21.43
CA LEU A 32 -5.72 -8.98 -20.47
C LEU A 32 -4.93 -7.69 -20.25
N LEU A 33 -4.57 -6.98 -21.32
CA LEU A 33 -3.86 -5.72 -21.24
C LEU A 33 -4.72 -4.65 -20.54
N ARG A 34 -6.02 -4.55 -20.82
CA ARG A 34 -6.96 -3.68 -20.07
C ARG A 34 -7.02 -4.04 -18.60
N ALA A 35 -7.15 -5.33 -18.28
CA ALA A 35 -7.20 -5.79 -16.90
C ALA A 35 -5.88 -5.47 -16.17
N ARG A 36 -4.74 -5.56 -16.86
CA ARG A 36 -3.42 -5.30 -16.29
C ARG A 36 -3.12 -3.80 -16.16
N ILE A 37 -3.46 -2.99 -17.16
CA ILE A 37 -3.41 -1.51 -17.09
C ILE A 37 -4.36 -0.99 -16.01
N ARG A 38 -5.52 -1.63 -15.82
CA ARG A 38 -6.42 -1.33 -14.70
C ARG A 38 -5.80 -1.66 -13.32
N ILE A 39 -4.83 -2.57 -13.29
CA ILE A 39 -4.01 -2.91 -12.11
C ILE A 39 -2.70 -2.09 -12.08
N GLU A 40 -2.33 -1.31 -13.11
CA GLU A 40 -1.14 -0.46 -13.11
C GLU A 40 -1.05 0.64 -12.01
N PRO A 41 -2.10 1.00 -11.23
CA PRO A 41 -1.86 1.64 -9.93
C PRO A 41 -0.95 0.81 -9.00
N MET A 42 -0.77 -0.50 -9.23
CA MET A 42 0.23 -1.34 -8.57
C MET A 42 1.65 -1.14 -9.07
N LEU A 43 1.88 -0.68 -10.31
CA LEU A 43 3.26 -0.46 -10.80
C LEU A 43 3.95 0.65 -10.00
N LEU A 44 3.18 1.67 -9.63
CA LEU A 44 3.58 2.72 -8.71
C LEU A 44 4.04 2.19 -7.35
N SER A 45 3.34 1.17 -6.84
CA SER A 45 3.69 0.49 -5.57
C SER A 45 4.97 -0.30 -5.75
N VAL A 46 5.10 -1.03 -6.85
CA VAL A 46 6.30 -1.83 -7.16
C VAL A 46 7.55 -0.96 -7.29
N HIS A 47 7.50 0.21 -7.93
CA HIS A 47 8.68 1.07 -8.08
C HIS A 47 9.15 1.70 -6.76
N LEU A 48 8.22 2.16 -5.91
CA LEU A 48 8.59 2.74 -4.61
C LEU A 48 9.00 1.65 -3.60
N THR A 49 8.30 0.52 -3.57
CA THR A 49 8.68 -0.63 -2.74
C THR A 49 10.00 -1.26 -3.18
N PHE A 50 10.37 -1.18 -4.47
CA PHE A 50 11.67 -1.61 -4.97
C PHE A 50 12.82 -0.81 -4.34
N PHE A 51 12.69 0.51 -4.27
CA PHE A 51 13.73 1.37 -3.66
C PHE A 51 13.79 1.23 -2.15
N GLU A 52 12.63 1.18 -1.47
CA GLU A 52 12.56 0.89 -0.03
C GLU A 52 13.26 -0.44 0.26
N ARG A 53 12.99 -1.47 -0.54
CA ARG A 53 13.62 -2.78 -0.38
C ARG A 53 15.13 -2.75 -0.61
N ILE A 54 15.62 -1.99 -1.59
CA ILE A 54 17.05 -1.84 -1.83
C ILE A 54 17.73 -1.13 -0.66
N ASP A 55 17.12 -0.06 -0.12
CA ASP A 55 17.71 0.66 1.00
C ASP A 55 17.71 -0.16 2.30
N GLU A 56 16.67 -0.95 2.55
CA GLU A 56 16.65 -1.94 3.63
C GLU A 56 17.79 -2.95 3.49
N LEU A 57 17.99 -3.51 2.29
CA LEU A 57 19.05 -4.50 2.02
C LEU A 57 20.44 -3.88 2.11
N ARG A 58 20.60 -2.64 1.63
CA ARG A 58 21.84 -1.87 1.72
C ARG A 58 22.21 -1.67 3.19
N THR A 59 21.26 -1.22 4.00
CA THR A 59 21.43 -1.00 5.44
C THR A 59 21.75 -2.30 6.17
N ALA A 60 21.00 -3.37 5.91
CA ALA A 60 21.20 -4.67 6.54
C ALA A 60 22.57 -5.30 6.22
N ARG A 61 23.15 -4.98 5.06
CA ARG A 61 24.45 -5.50 4.60
C ARG A 61 25.61 -4.51 4.83
N GLY A 62 25.34 -3.33 5.39
CA GLY A 62 26.37 -2.30 5.61
C GLY A 62 27.01 -1.78 4.32
N VAL A 63 26.26 -1.75 3.22
CA VAL A 63 26.76 -1.31 1.92
C VAL A 63 26.69 0.23 1.83
N SER A 64 27.79 0.87 1.46
CA SER A 64 27.81 2.32 1.23
C SER A 64 27.07 2.68 -0.07
N ASP A 65 26.56 3.92 -0.15
CA ASP A 65 25.87 4.42 -1.35
C ASP A 65 26.75 4.37 -2.60
N SER A 66 28.05 4.63 -2.43
CA SER A 66 29.03 4.52 -3.52
C SER A 66 29.18 3.09 -4.02
N ASN A 67 29.22 2.11 -3.11
CA ASN A 67 29.29 0.70 -3.50
C ASN A 67 27.99 0.26 -4.20
N LEU A 68 26.83 0.65 -3.65
CA LEU A 68 25.53 0.37 -4.26
C LEU A 68 25.43 0.98 -5.66
N PHE A 69 25.91 2.21 -5.85
CA PHE A 69 25.94 2.87 -7.15
C PHE A 69 26.89 2.19 -8.16
N ASN A 70 28.04 1.70 -7.69
CA ASN A 70 29.00 0.99 -8.53
C ASN A 70 28.49 -0.38 -8.99
N THR A 71 27.67 -1.05 -8.17
CA THR A 71 27.04 -2.33 -8.50
C THR A 71 25.62 -2.19 -9.05
N ALA A 72 25.15 -0.96 -9.30
CA ALA A 72 23.76 -0.70 -9.67
C ALA A 72 23.34 -1.38 -10.98
N ILE A 73 24.29 -1.65 -11.89
CA ILE A 73 24.03 -2.36 -13.15
C ILE A 73 23.41 -3.75 -12.94
N GLU A 74 23.70 -4.42 -11.82
CA GLU A 74 23.17 -5.74 -11.49
C GLU A 74 21.68 -5.70 -11.10
N LEU A 75 21.17 -4.51 -10.73
CA LEU A 75 19.79 -4.31 -10.32
C LEU A 75 18.83 -4.20 -11.50
N PHE A 76 19.35 -3.92 -12.71
CA PHE A 76 18.53 -3.65 -13.89
C PHE A 76 18.54 -4.80 -14.88
N ARG A 77 17.38 -5.03 -15.52
CA ARG A 77 17.21 -6.00 -16.61
C ARG A 77 16.32 -5.39 -17.70
N GLY A 78 16.38 -5.96 -18.91
CA GLY A 78 15.56 -5.51 -20.05
C GLY A 78 15.77 -4.03 -20.37
N ASP A 79 14.67 -3.32 -20.62
CA ASP A 79 14.66 -1.90 -21.00
C ASP A 79 15.30 -0.98 -19.96
N ALA A 80 15.16 -1.30 -18.67
CA ALA A 80 15.81 -0.56 -17.59
C ALA A 80 17.35 -0.63 -17.65
N LEU A 81 17.91 -1.75 -18.14
CA LEU A 81 19.35 -1.88 -18.33
C LEU A 81 19.83 -1.08 -19.55
N ILE A 82 19.04 -1.05 -20.62
CA ILE A 82 19.33 -0.24 -21.81
C ILE A 82 19.33 1.24 -21.43
N TRP A 83 18.31 1.68 -20.70
CA TRP A 83 18.22 3.03 -20.16
C TRP A 83 19.39 3.36 -19.23
N TYR A 84 19.74 2.47 -18.29
CA TYR A 84 20.85 2.71 -17.37
C TYR A 84 22.18 2.93 -18.10
N ARG A 85 22.44 2.16 -19.17
CA ARG A 85 23.64 2.31 -20.00
C ARG A 85 23.71 3.66 -20.72
N SER A 86 22.57 4.28 -21.06
CA SER A 86 22.56 5.58 -21.75
C SER A 86 22.81 6.77 -20.81
N ILE A 87 22.53 6.62 -19.52
CA ILE A 87 22.72 7.67 -18.51
C ILE A 87 23.93 7.42 -17.58
N ARG A 88 24.67 6.33 -17.79
CA ARG A 88 25.75 5.92 -16.87
C ARG A 88 26.82 7.00 -16.70
N ASP A 89 27.16 7.69 -17.79
CA ASP A 89 28.21 8.72 -17.79
C ASP A 89 27.71 10.10 -17.33
N THR A 90 26.39 10.28 -17.17
CA THR A 90 25.78 11.56 -16.76
C THR A 90 25.43 11.62 -15.28
N VAL A 91 25.33 10.47 -14.62
CA VAL A 91 24.93 10.32 -13.23
C VAL A 91 26.14 9.93 -12.38
N ASN A 92 26.33 10.56 -11.22
CA ASN A 92 27.51 10.35 -10.37
C ASN A 92 27.19 9.86 -8.95
N SER A 93 25.91 9.75 -8.59
CA SER A 93 25.50 9.30 -7.26
C SER A 93 24.26 8.41 -7.32
N TRP A 94 24.08 7.60 -6.25
CA TRP A 94 22.86 6.81 -6.08
C TRP A 94 21.60 7.68 -6.09
N ALA A 95 21.64 8.83 -5.40
CA ALA A 95 20.51 9.76 -5.35
C ALA A 95 20.13 10.32 -6.74
N GLU A 96 21.12 10.68 -7.56
CA GLU A 96 20.89 11.13 -8.93
C GLU A 96 20.34 10.00 -9.81
N LEU A 97 20.84 8.77 -9.65
CA LEU A 97 20.36 7.60 -10.38
C LEU A 97 18.89 7.34 -10.09
N VAL A 98 18.50 7.32 -8.80
CA VAL A 98 17.11 7.15 -8.37
C VAL A 98 16.25 8.25 -8.98
N ARG A 99 16.70 9.50 -8.94
CA ARG A 99 15.98 10.65 -9.48
C ARG A 99 15.75 10.56 -10.99
N GLU A 100 16.75 10.18 -11.77
CA GLU A 100 16.58 9.96 -13.22
C GLU A 100 15.71 8.73 -13.51
N LEU A 101 15.80 7.68 -12.72
CA LEU A 101 14.97 6.49 -12.87
C LEU A 101 13.50 6.82 -12.66
N LEU A 102 13.19 7.55 -11.58
CA LEU A 102 11.83 8.01 -11.31
C LEU A 102 11.32 8.87 -12.47
N LYS A 103 12.13 9.77 -13.03
CA LYS A 103 11.71 10.56 -14.20
C LYS A 103 11.42 9.71 -15.44
N ALA A 104 12.19 8.65 -15.67
CA ALA A 104 12.08 7.84 -16.86
C ALA A 104 10.94 6.81 -16.80
N PHE A 105 10.67 6.25 -15.61
CA PHE A 105 9.73 5.13 -15.45
C PHE A 105 8.47 5.47 -14.65
N LEU A 106 8.41 6.63 -14.00
CA LEU A 106 7.23 7.03 -13.24
C LEU A 106 6.26 7.83 -14.13
N PRO A 107 4.98 7.41 -14.22
CA PRO A 107 3.96 8.17 -14.94
C PRO A 107 3.77 9.57 -14.35
N CYS A 108 3.44 10.56 -15.20
CA CYS A 108 3.21 11.95 -14.79
C CYS A 108 2.06 12.12 -13.78
N ASP A 109 1.10 11.20 -13.79
CA ASP A 109 -0.07 11.13 -12.92
C ASP A 109 0.16 10.34 -11.63
N CYS A 110 1.41 9.93 -11.34
CA CYS A 110 1.75 9.14 -10.17
C CYS A 110 1.23 9.72 -8.85
N GLU A 111 1.46 11.01 -8.59
CA GLU A 111 0.99 11.64 -7.35
C GLU A 111 -0.54 11.58 -7.23
N GLN A 112 -1.25 11.81 -8.32
CA GLN A 112 -2.71 11.74 -8.36
C GLN A 112 -3.19 10.31 -8.08
N ASN A 113 -2.54 9.30 -8.66
CA ASN A 113 -2.87 7.89 -8.43
C ASN A 113 -2.68 7.47 -6.96
N ILE A 114 -1.62 7.94 -6.30
CA ILE A 114 -1.42 7.70 -4.85
C ILE A 114 -2.52 8.37 -4.04
N TRP A 115 -2.87 9.61 -4.38
CA TRP A 115 -3.97 10.32 -3.71
C TRP A 115 -5.32 9.63 -3.90
N GLU A 116 -5.58 9.08 -5.08
CA GLU A 116 -6.79 8.30 -5.34
C GLU A 116 -6.80 7.02 -4.51
N GLU A 117 -5.68 6.29 -4.43
CA GLU A 117 -5.56 5.11 -3.56
C GLU A 117 -5.81 5.48 -2.10
N VAL A 118 -5.18 6.54 -1.60
CA VAL A 118 -5.38 7.06 -0.23
C VAL A 118 -6.86 7.38 0.04
N ARG A 119 -7.56 7.98 -0.92
CA ARG A 119 -8.98 8.34 -0.76
C ARG A 119 -9.89 7.11 -0.77
N HIS A 120 -9.61 6.13 -1.61
CA HIS A 120 -10.45 4.93 -1.76
C HIS A 120 -10.12 3.81 -0.78
N ARG A 121 -8.97 3.88 -0.09
CA ARG A 121 -8.55 2.86 0.87
C ARG A 121 -9.34 2.96 2.18
N SER A 122 -10.41 2.19 2.27
CA SER A 122 -11.18 1.93 3.51
C SER A 122 -10.60 0.78 4.31
N GLN A 123 -10.80 0.77 5.63
CA GLN A 123 -10.44 -0.35 6.50
C GLN A 123 -11.25 -1.60 6.10
N GLY A 124 -10.58 -2.74 5.96
CA GLY A 124 -11.24 -4.02 5.65
C GLY A 124 -11.92 -4.66 6.87
N ASP A 125 -12.95 -5.49 6.64
CA ASP A 125 -13.76 -6.11 7.70
C ASP A 125 -12.97 -7.01 8.67
N HIS A 126 -11.85 -7.57 8.20
CA HIS A 126 -10.95 -8.42 8.98
C HIS A 126 -9.58 -7.77 9.22
N GLU A 127 -9.44 -6.50 8.88
CA GLU A 127 -8.20 -5.74 9.06
C GLU A 127 -8.22 -5.04 10.42
N SER A 128 -7.22 -5.31 11.26
CA SER A 128 -7.11 -4.58 12.52
C SER A 128 -6.81 -3.11 12.27
N VAL A 129 -7.30 -2.23 13.14
CA VAL A 129 -7.06 -0.79 13.00
C VAL A 129 -5.58 -0.44 12.95
N SER A 130 -4.73 -1.17 13.67
CA SER A 130 -3.28 -0.97 13.67
C SER A 130 -2.66 -1.18 12.29
N VAL A 131 -3.06 -2.28 11.63
CA VAL A 131 -2.55 -2.64 10.31
C VAL A 131 -3.07 -1.64 9.28
N TYR A 132 -4.35 -1.29 9.35
CA TYR A 132 -4.94 -0.28 8.47
C TYR A 132 -4.21 1.07 8.56
N ILE A 133 -4.00 1.60 9.77
CA ILE A 133 -3.30 2.87 9.98
C ILE A 133 -1.86 2.78 9.47
N ALA A 134 -1.17 1.66 9.69
CA ALA A 134 0.18 1.46 9.18
C ALA A 134 0.21 1.47 7.63
N VAL A 135 -0.75 0.84 6.97
CA VAL A 135 -0.88 0.87 5.50
C VAL A 135 -1.10 2.30 5.02
N MET A 136 -2.02 3.04 5.64
CA MET A 136 -2.27 4.45 5.32
C MET A 136 -1.02 5.32 5.50
N GLU A 137 -0.27 5.14 6.59
CA GLU A 137 0.99 5.84 6.83
C GLU A 137 2.04 5.57 5.76
N ASN A 138 2.14 4.32 5.28
CA ASN A 138 3.02 4.00 4.17
C ASN A 138 2.55 4.64 2.85
N LEU A 139 1.24 4.68 2.57
CA LEU A 139 0.72 5.40 1.40
C LEU A 139 1.04 6.90 1.46
N PHE A 140 0.94 7.54 2.62
CA PHE A 140 1.29 8.95 2.78
C PHE A 140 2.77 9.23 2.57
N ARG A 141 3.67 8.30 2.95
CA ARG A 141 5.12 8.43 2.72
C ARG A 141 5.50 8.33 1.25
N ARG A 142 4.64 7.75 0.42
CA ARG A 142 4.86 7.61 -1.03
C ARG A 142 4.53 8.88 -1.81
N LEU A 143 3.87 9.86 -1.18
CA LEU A 143 3.62 11.17 -1.78
C LEU A 143 4.91 12.01 -1.82
N PRO A 144 5.07 12.94 -2.79
CA PRO A 144 6.23 13.84 -2.85
C PRO A 144 6.44 14.65 -1.58
N SER A 145 5.35 14.95 -0.86
CA SER A 145 5.39 15.55 0.46
C SER A 145 4.40 14.84 1.37
N ILE A 146 4.81 14.56 2.61
CA ILE A 146 3.94 13.93 3.60
C ILE A 146 2.89 14.97 4.04
N PRO A 147 1.59 14.68 3.91
CA PRO A 147 0.56 15.61 4.34
C PRO A 147 0.63 15.85 5.86
N ILE A 148 0.19 17.03 6.30
CA ILE A 148 0.16 17.36 7.72
C ILE A 148 -0.67 16.34 8.51
N GLU A 149 -0.29 16.10 9.77
CA GLU A 149 -0.88 15.03 10.59
C GLU A 149 -2.41 15.16 10.72
N LEU A 150 -2.94 16.38 10.83
CA LEU A 150 -4.38 16.64 10.89
C LEU A 150 -5.10 16.14 9.63
N THR A 151 -4.57 16.42 8.44
CA THR A 151 -5.13 15.96 7.17
C THR A 151 -5.09 14.45 7.05
N ARG A 152 -3.95 13.83 7.42
CA ARG A 152 -3.79 12.37 7.42
C ARG A 152 -4.80 11.71 8.37
N ARG A 153 -4.93 12.22 9.59
CA ARG A 153 -5.91 11.78 10.58
C ARG A 153 -7.34 11.85 10.04
N ASP A 154 -7.72 12.96 9.40
CA ASP A 154 -9.08 13.14 8.90
C ASP A 154 -9.43 12.17 7.78
N ILE A 155 -8.48 11.89 6.89
CA ILE A 155 -8.64 10.88 5.84
C ILE A 155 -8.76 9.50 6.45
N ILE A 156 -7.83 9.11 7.34
CA ILE A 156 -7.86 7.82 8.04
C ILE A 156 -9.21 7.64 8.73
N ARG A 157 -9.65 8.63 9.52
CA ARG A 157 -10.90 8.57 10.28
C ARG A 157 -12.09 8.34 9.36
N ARG A 158 -12.21 9.10 8.26
CA ARG A 158 -13.32 8.97 7.31
C ARG A 158 -13.43 7.57 6.70
N ASN A 159 -12.31 6.89 6.57
CA ASN A 159 -12.20 5.59 5.90
C ASN A 159 -12.15 4.39 6.88
N LEU A 160 -12.30 4.62 8.19
CA LEU A 160 -12.46 3.54 9.19
C LEU A 160 -13.80 2.81 9.05
N LEU A 161 -13.90 1.63 9.65
CA LEU A 161 -15.15 0.86 9.69
C LEU A 161 -16.28 1.64 10.41
N PRO A 162 -17.54 1.56 9.94
CA PRO A 162 -18.68 2.33 10.47
C PRO A 162 -18.85 2.27 11.99
N TYR A 163 -18.65 1.11 12.61
CA TYR A 163 -18.82 0.94 14.06
C TYR A 163 -17.80 1.74 14.89
N LEU A 164 -16.68 2.14 14.29
CA LEU A 164 -15.68 2.99 14.91
C LEU A 164 -16.06 4.47 14.84
N HIS A 165 -17.00 4.91 14.00
CA HIS A 165 -17.33 6.35 13.87
C HIS A 165 -18.24 6.88 14.96
N SER A 166 -19.01 6.01 15.62
CA SER A 166 -20.12 6.39 16.49
C SER A 166 -19.71 6.92 17.86
N GLN A 167 -18.41 7.12 18.12
CA GLN A 167 -17.93 7.51 19.44
C GLN A 167 -17.62 9.02 19.51
N PRO A 168 -18.21 9.77 20.47
CA PRO A 168 -17.93 11.19 20.65
C PRO A 168 -16.46 11.49 21.03
N ALA A 169 -15.69 10.45 21.41
CA ALA A 169 -14.28 10.53 21.78
C ALA A 169 -13.35 11.02 20.64
N PHE A 170 -13.81 11.07 19.39
CA PHE A 170 -12.99 11.53 18.26
C PHE A 170 -13.00 13.05 18.03
N GLU A 171 -13.83 13.82 18.74
CA GLU A 171 -13.98 15.27 18.51
C GLU A 171 -12.80 16.12 19.01
N GLY A 172 -11.81 15.54 19.69
CA GLY A 172 -10.66 16.27 20.23
C GLY A 172 -9.27 15.71 19.87
N THR A 173 -9.18 14.64 19.06
CA THR A 173 -7.90 13.97 18.82
C THR A 173 -7.09 14.68 17.75
N THR A 174 -6.01 15.38 18.07
CA THR A 174 -5.14 16.03 17.06
C THR A 174 -4.11 15.10 16.44
N THR A 175 -3.84 13.95 17.06
CA THR A 175 -2.75 13.05 16.66
C THR A 175 -3.21 11.68 16.19
N ILE A 176 -2.48 11.10 15.23
CA ILE A 176 -2.71 9.74 14.71
C ILE A 176 -2.44 8.71 15.80
N CYS A 177 -1.46 8.96 16.67
CA CYS A 177 -1.18 8.11 17.82
C CYS A 177 -2.41 7.99 18.75
N ARG A 178 -3.04 9.12 19.09
CA ARG A 178 -4.22 9.12 19.96
C ARG A 178 -5.42 8.45 19.28
N LEU A 179 -5.62 8.72 17.98
CA LEU A 179 -6.64 8.04 17.18
C LEU A 179 -6.45 6.52 17.24
N THR A 180 -5.23 6.04 17.03
CA THR A 180 -4.88 4.61 17.05
C THR A 180 -5.21 3.97 18.40
N GLN A 181 -4.83 4.61 19.51
CA GLN A 181 -5.11 4.11 20.86
C GLN A 181 -6.61 3.98 21.13
N LEU A 182 -7.40 4.97 20.73
CA LEU A 182 -8.85 4.96 20.94
C LEU A 182 -9.52 3.88 20.09
N CYS A 183 -9.17 3.79 18.82
CA CYS A 183 -9.73 2.77 17.94
C CYS A 183 -9.39 1.35 18.42
N LYS A 184 -8.16 1.11 18.89
CA LYS A 184 -7.77 -0.16 19.54
C LYS A 184 -8.65 -0.48 20.74
N ALA A 185 -8.84 0.48 21.65
CA ALA A 185 -9.66 0.26 22.83
C ALA A 185 -11.13 -0.09 22.49
N ILE A 186 -11.67 0.53 21.43
CA ILE A 186 -13.02 0.24 20.92
C ILE A 186 -13.06 -1.14 20.26
N GLU A 187 -12.07 -1.48 19.43
CA GLU A 187 -11.94 -2.80 18.80
C GLU A 187 -11.88 -3.91 19.85
N ASP A 188 -11.07 -3.75 20.90
CA ASP A 188 -11.00 -4.68 22.03
C ASP A 188 -12.32 -4.79 22.78
N ALA A 189 -13.01 -3.66 23.03
CA ALA A 189 -14.31 -3.66 23.68
C ALA A 189 -15.36 -4.37 22.84
N HIS A 190 -15.34 -4.17 21.52
CA HIS A 190 -16.23 -4.84 20.58
C HIS A 190 -15.99 -6.35 20.54
N ILE A 191 -14.72 -6.79 20.50
CA ILE A 191 -14.35 -8.21 20.57
C ILE A 191 -14.78 -8.83 21.91
N ARG A 192 -14.64 -8.11 23.03
CA ARG A 192 -15.11 -8.59 24.34
C ARG A 192 -16.62 -8.72 24.39
N ALA A 193 -17.34 -7.73 23.85
CA ALA A 193 -18.79 -7.73 23.80
C ALA A 193 -19.34 -8.87 22.92
N SER A 194 -18.72 -9.15 21.76
CA SER A 194 -19.15 -10.25 20.89
C SER A 194 -18.89 -11.64 21.48
N LYS A 195 -17.88 -11.77 22.34
CA LYS A 195 -17.56 -13.01 23.08
C LYS A 195 -18.32 -13.12 24.40
N PHE A 196 -19.03 -12.08 24.83
CA PHE A 196 -19.74 -12.08 26.10
C PHE A 196 -20.84 -13.15 26.10
N LYS A 197 -20.81 -14.02 27.11
CA LYS A 197 -21.87 -14.97 27.39
C LYS A 197 -22.43 -14.60 28.75
N ALA A 198 -23.72 -14.28 28.80
CA ALA A 198 -24.40 -14.08 30.06
C ALA A 198 -24.23 -15.33 30.94
N PRO A 199 -24.06 -15.18 32.26
CA PRO A 199 -24.03 -16.33 33.15
C PRO A 199 -25.29 -17.18 32.95
N PRO A 200 -25.17 -18.52 32.96
CA PRO A 200 -26.33 -19.40 32.79
C PRO A 200 -27.37 -19.11 33.87
N THR A 201 -28.62 -18.89 33.46
CA THR A 201 -29.76 -18.72 34.37
C THR A 201 -30.30 -20.06 34.90
N ASP A 202 -29.82 -21.18 34.35
CA ASP A 202 -30.23 -22.51 34.77
C ASP A 202 -29.64 -22.84 36.13
N PHE A 203 -30.52 -23.19 37.08
CA PHE A 203 -30.24 -23.74 38.41
C PHE A 203 -29.44 -25.05 38.31
N ARG A 204 -28.17 -24.99 37.91
CA ARG A 204 -27.22 -26.04 38.28
C ARG A 204 -26.99 -25.91 39.79
N PRO A 205 -26.77 -27.01 40.52
CA PRO A 205 -26.37 -26.94 41.91
C PRO A 205 -25.00 -26.28 41.99
N ALA A 206 -24.98 -24.95 42.08
CA ALA A 206 -23.81 -24.19 42.44
C ALA A 206 -23.44 -24.57 43.87
N LEU A 207 -22.14 -24.70 44.16
CA LEU A 207 -21.65 -25.08 45.49
C LEU A 207 -22.18 -24.14 46.58
N GLU A 208 -22.50 -22.89 46.22
CA GLU A 208 -23.01 -21.86 47.11
C GLU A 208 -24.17 -21.11 46.42
N SER A 209 -25.38 -21.29 46.94
CA SER A 209 -26.63 -20.76 46.39
C SER A 209 -26.72 -19.23 46.38
N ASP A 210 -25.91 -18.57 47.20
CA ASP A 210 -25.96 -17.12 47.43
C ASP A 210 -25.26 -16.31 46.32
N PHE A 211 -24.49 -16.98 45.45
CA PHE A 211 -23.74 -16.36 44.35
C PHE A 211 -24.33 -16.63 42.96
N VAL A 212 -25.51 -17.26 42.89
CA VAL A 212 -26.20 -17.53 41.61
C VAL A 212 -26.84 -16.25 41.07
N TYR A 213 -26.55 -15.92 39.81
CA TYR A 213 -27.17 -14.81 39.09
C TYR A 213 -28.68 -15.05 38.93
N ARG A 214 -29.52 -14.18 39.51
CA ARG A 214 -31.00 -14.22 39.44
C ARG A 214 -31.55 -13.17 38.49
#